data_AF-A0AA43DAB1-F1
#
_entry.id   AF-A0AA43DAB1-F1
#
_cell.length_a   1.000
_cell.length_b   1.000
_cell.length_c   1.000
_cell.angle_alpha   90.00
_cell.angle_beta   90.00
_cell.angle_gamma   90.00
#
_symmetry.space_group_name_H-M   'P 1'
#
loop_
_entity.id
_entity.type
_entity.pdbx_description
1 polymer ?
#
loop_
_entity_poly.entity_id
_entity_poly.type
_entity_poly.pdbx_seq_one_letter_code
_entity_poly.pdbx_strand_id
1 'polypeptide(L)'
;METFTETDQHVVIKNQGTVPLRLIPVLPYNVFLSDVLALLQNSKNHCVNYYAFPYADKLKFICCIADDEAGNLKVLSHEQSLQREVQLISIAK
;
A
#
# COMPACT_ATOMS: atom_id res chain seq x y z
N MET A 1 11.37 -12.18 18.25
CA MET A 1 11.72 -10.84 17.72
C MET A 1 11.54 -10.88 16.22
N GLU A 2 10.41 -10.38 15.72
CA GLU A 2 10.13 -10.32 14.28
C GLU A 2 11.01 -9.24 13.65
N THR A 3 11.81 -9.61 12.67
CA THR A 3 12.77 -8.71 12.01
C THR A 3 12.10 -8.11 10.79
N PHE A 4 11.72 -6.83 10.88
CA PHE A 4 11.30 -6.02 9.75
C PHE A 4 12.36 -4.94 9.48
N THR A 5 12.63 -4.67 8.21
CA THR A 5 13.57 -3.63 7.79
C THR A 5 12.78 -2.48 7.21
N GLU A 6 12.80 -1.33 7.87
CA GLU A 6 12.15 -0.12 7.40
C GLU A 6 13.10 0.60 6.43
N THR A 7 12.60 0.92 5.25
CA THR A 7 13.25 1.81 4.28
C THR A 7 12.34 3.02 4.10
N ASP A 8 12.90 4.17 3.68
CA ASP A 8 12.17 5.42 3.48
C ASP A 8 10.91 5.27 2.60
N GLN A 9 10.91 4.27 1.71
CA GLN A 9 9.85 4.03 0.72
C GLN A 9 8.96 2.80 1.01
N HIS A 10 9.42 1.83 1.78
CA HIS A 10 8.66 0.60 2.05
C HIS A 10 9.18 -0.16 3.26
N VAL A 11 8.32 -0.98 3.86
CA VAL A 11 8.74 -1.93 4.89
C VAL A 11 8.95 -3.30 4.27
N VAL A 12 10.07 -3.94 4.60
CA VAL A 12 10.34 -5.34 4.27
C VAL A 12 9.98 -6.21 5.46
N ILE A 13 9.07 -7.16 5.25
CA ILE A 13 8.73 -8.21 6.21
C ILE A 13 9.08 -9.59 5.67
N LYS A 14 9.31 -10.54 6.57
CA LYS A 14 9.42 -11.96 6.19
C LYS A 14 8.08 -12.46 5.67
N ASN A 15 8.12 -13.47 4.80
CA ASN A 15 6.92 -14.18 4.40
C ASN A 15 6.13 -14.66 5.63
N GLN A 16 4.81 -14.49 5.60
CA GLN A 16 3.88 -14.75 6.72
C GLN A 16 4.12 -13.89 7.98
N GLY A 17 4.95 -12.86 7.90
CA GLY A 17 5.20 -11.92 8.99
C GLY A 17 4.08 -10.90 9.17
N THR A 18 4.06 -10.24 10.33
CA THR A 18 3.13 -9.14 10.63
C THR A 18 3.89 -7.82 10.74
N VAL A 19 3.28 -6.72 10.28
CA VAL A 19 3.78 -5.37 10.49
C VAL A 19 2.69 -4.48 11.09
N PRO A 20 2.98 -3.72 12.16
CA PRO A 20 2.09 -2.68 12.65
C PRO A 20 1.83 -1.62 11.56
N LEU A 21 0.56 -1.26 11.32
CA LEU A 21 0.17 -0.27 10.30
C LEU A 21 0.87 1.09 10.44
N ARG A 22 1.28 1.46 11.66
CA ARG A 22 2.00 2.70 11.96
C ARG A 22 3.44 2.74 11.42
N LEU A 23 4.01 1.58 11.12
CA LEU A 23 5.37 1.46 10.58
C LEU A 23 5.38 1.46 9.05
N ILE A 24 4.22 1.26 8.41
CA ILE A 24 4.14 1.32 6.95
C ILE A 24 4.19 2.79 6.53
N PRO A 25 5.21 3.23 5.78
CA PRO A 25 5.32 4.61 5.34
C PRO A 25 4.15 4.94 4.41
N VAL A 26 3.57 6.12 4.60
CA VAL A 26 2.51 6.66 3.75
C VAL A 26 3.16 7.60 2.74
N LEU A 27 3.23 7.15 1.49
CA LEU A 27 3.86 7.89 0.42
C LEU A 27 2.84 8.75 -0.34
N PRO A 28 3.29 9.89 -0.89
CA PRO A 28 2.56 10.58 -1.96
C PRO A 28 2.31 9.64 -3.15
N TYR A 29 1.13 9.75 -3.78
CA TYR A 29 0.72 8.80 -4.83
C TYR A 29 1.70 8.70 -6.01
N ASN A 30 2.33 9.81 -6.41
CA ASN A 30 3.32 9.82 -7.49
C ASN A 30 4.58 9.02 -7.14
N VAL A 31 5.05 9.12 -5.89
CA VAL A 31 6.21 8.38 -5.39
C VAL A 31 5.85 6.89 -5.27
N PHE A 32 4.73 6.60 -4.60
CA PHE A 32 4.18 5.26 -4.49
C PHE A 32 4.08 4.55 -5.85
N LEU A 33 3.49 5.22 -6.85
CA LEU A 33 3.30 4.65 -8.18
C LEU A 33 4.64 4.36 -8.86
N SER A 34 5.58 5.29 -8.81
CA SER A 34 6.92 5.10 -9.38
C SER A 34 7.63 3.90 -8.74
N ASP A 35 7.57 3.77 -7.41
CA ASP A 35 8.22 2.67 -6.68
C ASP A 35 7.56 1.32 -6.95
N VAL A 36 6.22 1.25 -6.94
CA VAL A 36 5.51 0.02 -7.28
C VAL A 36 5.85 -0.42 -8.69
N LEU A 37 5.84 0.49 -9.67
CA LEU A 37 6.21 0.16 -11.04
C LEU A 37 7.66 -0.30 -11.14
N ALA A 38 8.60 0.38 -10.49
CA ALA A 38 10.00 0.00 -10.47
C ALA A 38 10.22 -1.39 -9.84
N LEU A 39 9.52 -1.69 -8.75
CA LEU A 39 9.55 -3.00 -8.12
C LEU A 39 9.00 -4.09 -9.05
N LEU A 40 7.88 -3.83 -9.72
CA LEU A 40 7.23 -4.80 -10.62
C LEU A 40 7.96 -4.98 -11.96
N GLN A 41 8.93 -4.13 -12.33
CA GLN A 41 9.82 -4.40 -13.46
C GLN A 41 10.73 -5.61 -13.21
N ASN A 42 11.00 -5.95 -11.95
CA ASN A 42 11.71 -7.18 -11.62
C ASN A 42 10.72 -8.36 -11.69
N SER A 43 11.01 -9.32 -12.56
CA SER A 43 10.19 -10.52 -12.77
C SER A 43 10.10 -11.46 -11.55
N LYS A 44 10.92 -11.22 -10.52
CA LYS A 44 10.87 -11.91 -9.22
C LYS A 44 9.93 -11.25 -8.22
N ASN A 45 9.47 -10.04 -8.52
CA ASN A 45 8.56 -9.31 -7.65
C ASN A 45 7.12 -9.49 -8.16
N HIS A 46 6.23 -9.93 -7.27
CA HIS A 46 4.83 -10.17 -7.57
C HIS A 46 3.94 -9.35 -6.65
N CYS A 47 3.02 -8.55 -7.21
CA CYS A 47 1.97 -7.92 -6.42
C CYS A 47 1.02 -9.01 -5.93
N VAL A 48 1.08 -9.34 -4.64
CA VAL A 48 0.27 -10.40 -4.03
C VAL A 48 -1.02 -9.87 -3.43
N ASN A 49 -1.03 -8.60 -3.02
CA ASN A 49 -2.23 -7.98 -2.47
C ASN A 49 -2.21 -6.46 -2.68
N TYR A 50 -3.34 -5.91 -3.05
CA TYR A 50 -3.55 -4.47 -3.12
C TYR A 50 -4.98 -4.16 -2.72
N TYR A 51 -5.15 -3.54 -1.56
CA TYR A 51 -6.46 -3.28 -0.98
C TYR A 51 -6.49 -1.89 -0.31
N ALA A 52 -7.69 -1.38 -0.11
CA ALA A 52 -7.92 -0.13 0.59
C ALA A 52 -8.88 -0.34 1.76
N PHE A 53 -8.72 0.46 2.81
CA PHE A 53 -9.66 0.51 3.91
C PHE A 53 -9.92 1.97 4.34
N PRO A 54 -11.11 2.28 4.86
CA PRO A 54 -11.40 3.61 5.41
C PRO A 54 -10.54 3.91 6.63
N TYR A 55 -9.91 5.09 6.65
CA TYR A 55 -9.07 5.56 7.75
C TYR A 55 -9.11 7.09 7.84
N ALA A 56 -9.64 7.63 8.96
CA ALA A 56 -9.66 9.06 9.28
C ALA A 56 -10.08 9.96 8.10
N ASP A 57 -11.28 9.74 7.55
CA ASP A 57 -11.88 10.46 6.40
C ASP A 57 -11.18 10.29 5.05
N LYS A 58 -10.26 9.33 4.97
CA LYS A 58 -9.55 8.94 3.75
C LYS A 58 -9.70 7.45 3.49
N LEU A 59 -9.26 7.03 2.31
CA LEU A 59 -8.96 5.63 2.02
C LEU A 59 -7.45 5.44 2.13
N LYS A 60 -7.03 4.50 2.98
CA LYS A 60 -5.64 4.07 3.07
C LYS A 60 -5.47 2.82 2.21
N PHE A 61 -4.55 2.89 1.26
CA PHE A 61 -4.22 1.81 0.34
C PHE A 61 -2.95 1.11 0.82
N ILE A 62 -2.99 -0.22 0.85
CA ILE A 62 -1.84 -1.06 1.18
C ILE A 62 -1.53 -1.93 -0.02
N CYS A 63 -0.29 -1.88 -0.48
CA CYS A 63 0.24 -2.72 -1.56
C CYS A 63 1.32 -3.64 -0.99
N CYS A 64 1.15 -4.93 -1.19
CA CYS A 64 2.10 -5.97 -0.80
C CYS A 64 2.70 -6.59 -2.06
N ILE A 65 4.02 -6.51 -2.18
CA ILE A 65 4.79 -7.09 -3.26
C ILE A 65 5.68 -8.17 -2.67
N ALA A 66 5.45 -9.43 -3.03
CA ALA A 66 6.34 -10.53 -2.68
C ALA A 66 7.59 -10.47 -3.57
N ASP A 67 8.74 -10.73 -2.95
CA ASP A 67 10.02 -10.97 -3.62
C ASP A 67 10.31 -12.47 -3.51
N ASP A 68 10.10 -13.20 -4.59
CA ASP A 68 10.21 -14.66 -4.63
C ASP A 68 11.66 -15.14 -4.55
N GLU A 69 12.64 -14.26 -4.81
CA GLU A 69 14.06 -14.59 -4.69
C GLU A 69 14.52 -14.48 -3.23
N ALA A 70 14.15 -13.39 -2.55
CA ALA A 70 14.52 -13.15 -1.16
C ALA A 70 13.60 -13.88 -0.17
N GLY A 71 12.39 -14.26 -0.58
CA GLY A 71 11.36 -14.85 0.29
C GLY A 71 10.72 -13.83 1.25
N ASN A 72 10.67 -12.56 0.84
CA ASN A 72 10.22 -11.44 1.66
C ASN A 72 9.01 -10.73 1.02
N LEU A 73 8.30 -9.92 1.79
CA LEU A 73 7.24 -9.04 1.31
C LEU A 73 7.65 -7.58 1.51
N LYS A 74 7.50 -6.78 0.47
CA LYS A 74 7.65 -5.32 0.48
C LYS A 74 6.25 -4.72 0.61
N VAL A 75 6.04 -3.91 1.64
CA VAL A 75 4.75 -3.31 1.93
C VAL A 75 4.85 -1.80 1.76
N LEU A 76 4.02 -1.27 0.87
CA LEU A 76 3.91 0.15 0.53
C LEU A 76 2.51 0.64 0.88
N SER A 77 2.37 1.93 1.18
CA SER A 77 1.05 2.53 1.36
C SER A 77 0.95 3.94 0.79
N HIS A 78 -0.26 4.31 0.38
CA HIS A 78 -0.63 5.68 0.07
C HIS A 78 -2.01 5.98 0.63
N GLU A 79 -2.35 7.26 0.72
CA GLU A 79 -3.66 7.72 1.16
C GLU A 79 -4.32 8.56 0.08
N GLN A 80 -5.62 8.36 -0.11
CA GLN A 80 -6.44 9.19 -0.98
C GLN A 80 -7.66 9.70 -0.22
N SER A 81 -7.94 11.00 -0.31
CA SER A 81 -9.18 11.56 0.24
C SER A 81 -10.39 10.92 -0.42
N LEU A 82 -11.42 10.63 0.38
CA LEU A 82 -12.73 10.28 -0.15
C LEU A 82 -13.25 11.49 -0.92
N GLN A 83 -13.32 11.38 -2.25
CA GLN A 83 -14.04 12.38 -3.05
C GLN A 83 -15.51 12.25 -2.63
N ARG A 84 -16.02 13.29 -1.95
CA ARG A 84 -17.43 13.38 -1.55
C ARG A 84 -18.30 12.97 -2.74
N GLU A 85 -19.14 11.95 -2.55
CA GLU A 85 -20.27 11.73 -3.44
C GLU A 85 -21.05 13.04 -3.51
N VAL A 86 -21.18 13.60 -4.72
CA VAL A 86 -22.13 14.68 -4.95
C VAL A 86 -23.50 14.08 -4.73
N GLN A 87 -24.14 14.38 -3.60
CA GLN A 87 -25.55 14.04 -3.42
C GLN A 87 -26.34 14.77 -4.51
N LEU A 88 -26.78 14.02 -5.51
CA LEU A 88 -27.72 14.53 -6.50
C LEU A 88 -29.07 14.68 -5.82
N ILE A 89 -29.58 15.91 -5.82
CA ILE A 89 -30.96 16.19 -5.42
C ILE A 89 -31.89 15.36 -6.31
N SER A 90 -32.80 14.60 -5.68
CA SER A 90 -33.84 13.86 -6.39
C SER A 90 -34.60 14.79 -7.34
N ILE A 91 -34.79 14.35 -8.59
CA ILE A 91 -35.57 15.09 -9.60
C ILE A 91 -37.07 15.07 -9.27
N ALA A 92 -37.53 14.19 -8.38
CA ALA A 92 -38.93 14.14 -7.97
C ALA A 92 -39.18 15.00 -6.72
N LYS A 93 -40.00 16.04 -6.92
CA LYS A 93 -40.67 16.83 -5.87
C LYS A 93 -41.99 16.16 -5.47
#